data_AF-A0A7S3CA56-F1
#
_entry.id   AF-A0A7S3CA56-F1
#
_cell.length_a   1.000
_cell.length_b   1.000
_cell.length_c   1.000
_cell.angle_alpha   90.00
_cell.angle_beta   90.00
_cell.angle_gamma   90.00
#
_symmetry.space_group_name_H-M   'P 1'
#
loop_
_entity.id
_entity.type
_entity.pdbx_description
1 polymer ?
#
loop_
_entity_poly.entity_id
_entity_poly.type
_entity_poly.pdbx_seq_one_letter_code
_entity_poly.pdbx_strand_id
1 'polypeptide(L)'
;DWSSDVSFFRMVRGGLLQLLLQWGLGPVGRLLRAKAWHERSYAEALGTRPHLVLERMAVSRNQRGGGIGTATLAGALAVDADAKGLPVVLTTQEARNVRFYRRLGFEVALEEEYPPGITNTIMVREPTL
;
A
#
# COMPACT_ATOMS: atom_id res chain seq x y z
N ASP A 1 -14.17 -9.10 14.17
CA ASP A 1 -13.49 -10.36 13.83
C ASP A 1 -13.22 -10.38 12.33
N TRP A 2 -11.99 -10.05 11.93
CA TRP A 2 -11.54 -10.05 10.52
C TRP A 2 -10.72 -11.32 10.24
N SER A 3 -11.25 -12.48 10.62
CA SER A 3 -10.71 -13.77 10.21
C SER A 3 -11.21 -14.09 8.80
N SER A 4 -10.40 -13.76 7.80
CA SER A 4 -10.69 -14.08 6.41
C SER A 4 -10.44 -15.56 6.13
N ASP A 5 -11.40 -16.41 6.52
CA ASP A 5 -11.52 -17.77 5.98
C ASP A 5 -12.18 -17.70 4.60
N VAL A 6 -11.38 -17.37 3.59
CA VAL A 6 -11.84 -17.43 2.20
C VAL A 6 -11.83 -18.90 1.77
N SER A 7 -12.98 -19.55 1.89
CA SER A 7 -13.15 -20.94 1.44
C SER A 7 -12.68 -21.13 -0.01
N PHE A 8 -11.82 -22.12 -0.23
CA PHE A 8 -11.27 -22.51 -1.54
C PHE A 8 -12.34 -22.58 -2.64
N PHE A 9 -13.53 -23.11 -2.31
CA PHE A 9 -14.63 -23.25 -3.27
C PHE A 9 -15.20 -21.90 -3.72
N ARG A 10 -15.21 -20.89 -2.84
CA ARG A 10 -15.58 -19.51 -3.23
C ARG A 10 -14.52 -18.86 -4.10
N MET A 11 -13.24 -19.14 -3.88
CA MET A 11 -12.16 -18.63 -4.74
C MET A 11 -12.26 -19.21 -6.14
N VAL A 12 -12.47 -20.53 -6.25
CA VAL A 12 -12.64 -21.22 -7.54
C VAL A 12 -13.86 -20.69 -8.30
N ARG A 13 -15.02 -20.65 -7.65
CA ARG A 13 -16.27 -20.16 -8.25
C ARG A 13 -16.24 -18.65 -8.53
N GLY A 14 -15.43 -17.89 -7.80
CA GLY A 14 -15.19 -16.46 -8.00
C GLY A 14 -14.27 -16.12 -9.18
N GLY A 15 -13.83 -17.12 -9.95
CA GLY A 15 -13.09 -16.90 -11.19
C GLY A 15 -11.57 -17.03 -11.05
N LEU A 16 -11.04 -17.62 -9.99
CA LEU A 16 -9.58 -17.87 -9.87
C LEU A 16 -9.04 -18.74 -11.01
N LEU A 17 -9.77 -19.79 -11.39
CA LEU A 17 -9.43 -20.62 -12.56
C LEU A 17 -9.62 -19.86 -13.87
N GLN A 18 -10.64 -19.00 -13.92
CA GLN A 18 -10.93 -18.19 -15.11
C GLN A 18 -9.86 -17.11 -15.32
N LEU A 19 -9.31 -16.51 -14.26
CA LEU A 19 -8.16 -15.61 -14.31
C LEU A 19 -6.91 -16.31 -14.85
N LEU A 20 -6.65 -17.55 -14.41
CA LEU A 20 -5.53 -18.36 -14.90
C LEU A 20 -5.68 -18.74 -16.38
N LEU A 21 -6.89 -19.14 -16.80
CA LEU A 21 -7.16 -19.51 -18.20
C LEU A 21 -7.22 -18.29 -19.13
N GLN A 22 -7.82 -17.17 -18.70
CA GLN A 22 -8.03 -16.01 -19.57
C GLN A 22 -6.78 -15.14 -19.72
N TRP A 23 -5.95 -15.01 -18.69
CA TRP A 23 -4.76 -14.15 -18.72
C TRP A 23 -3.45 -14.93 -18.88
N GLY A 24 -3.47 -16.26 -18.72
CA GLY A 24 -2.29 -17.11 -18.81
C GLY A 24 -1.32 -16.95 -17.63
N LEU A 25 -0.31 -17.82 -17.58
CA LEU A 25 0.63 -17.89 -16.45
C LEU A 25 1.61 -16.70 -16.39
N GLY A 26 1.87 -16.04 -17.52
CA GLY A 26 2.82 -14.91 -17.59
C GLY A 26 2.41 -13.69 -16.76
N PRO A 27 1.23 -13.10 -16.99
CA PRO A 27 0.71 -11.99 -16.18
C PRO A 27 0.56 -12.33 -14.69
N VAL A 28 0.11 -13.54 -14.37
CA VAL A 28 0.01 -14.02 -12.98
C VAL A 28 1.39 -14.08 -12.32
N GLY A 29 2.40 -14.62 -13.02
CA GLY A 29 3.77 -14.62 -12.54
C GLY A 29 4.37 -13.21 -12.36
N ARG A 30 3.95 -12.22 -13.17
CA ARG A 30 4.34 -10.81 -12.96
C ARG A 30 3.66 -10.22 -11.72
N LEU A 31 2.38 -10.48 -11.52
CA LEU A 31 1.63 -10.03 -10.35
C LEU A 31 2.23 -10.60 -9.05
N LEU A 32 2.50 -11.91 -9.00
CA LEU A 32 3.10 -12.55 -7.83
C LEU A 32 4.49 -11.99 -7.52
N ARG A 33 5.31 -11.73 -8.54
CA ARG A 33 6.62 -11.09 -8.35
C ARG A 33 6.49 -9.66 -7.83
N ALA A 34 5.52 -8.89 -8.32
CA ALA A 34 5.26 -7.53 -7.82
C ALA A 34 4.77 -7.51 -6.37
N LYS A 35 3.93 -8.47 -5.98
CA LYS A 35 3.52 -8.67 -4.58
C LYS A 35 4.71 -9.04 -3.70
N ALA A 36 5.50 -10.04 -4.11
CA ALA A 36 6.66 -10.49 -3.37
C ALA A 36 7.76 -9.42 -3.25
N TRP A 37 7.83 -8.48 -4.20
CA TRP A 37 8.67 -7.30 -4.06
C TRP A 37 8.14 -6.37 -2.97
N HIS A 38 6.86 -5.98 -3.00
CA HIS A 38 6.27 -5.13 -1.95
C HIS A 38 6.46 -5.70 -0.54
N GLU A 39 6.20 -6.99 -0.35
CA GLU A 39 6.38 -7.65 0.95
C GLU A 39 7.82 -7.59 1.44
N ARG A 40 8.79 -7.74 0.53
CA ARG A 40 10.22 -7.62 0.87
C ARG A 40 10.60 -6.19 1.20
N SER A 41 10.20 -5.21 0.40
CA SER A 41 10.51 -3.80 0.64
C SER A 41 9.90 -3.30 1.95
N TYR A 42 8.69 -3.75 2.31
CA TYR A 42 8.08 -3.42 3.60
C TYR A 42 8.75 -4.12 4.77
N ALA A 43 9.12 -5.39 4.61
CA ALA A 43 9.89 -6.11 5.61
C ALA A 43 11.28 -5.49 5.84
N GLU A 44 11.90 -4.92 4.80
CA GLU A 44 13.16 -4.19 4.94
C GLU A 44 12.95 -2.85 5.67
N ALA A 45 11.90 -2.11 5.33
CA ALA A 45 11.62 -0.81 5.96
C ALA A 45 11.17 -0.91 7.43
N LEU A 46 10.43 -1.95 7.79
CA LEU A 46 9.77 -2.07 9.09
C LEU A 46 10.20 -3.30 9.92
N GLY A 47 10.94 -4.23 9.33
CA GLY A 47 11.21 -5.53 9.92
C GLY A 47 9.92 -6.36 10.03
N THR A 48 9.78 -7.07 11.14
CA THR A 48 8.61 -7.90 11.47
C THR A 48 7.57 -7.15 12.33
N ARG A 49 7.70 -5.82 12.48
CA ARG A 49 6.78 -5.03 13.32
C ARG A 49 5.36 -5.08 12.74
N PRO A 50 4.32 -5.27 13.57
CA PRO A 50 2.94 -5.07 13.14
C PRO A 50 2.76 -3.65 12.60
N HIS A 51 2.10 -3.51 11.45
CA HIS A 51 1.95 -2.22 10.78
C HIS A 51 0.69 -2.21 9.90
N LEU A 52 0.25 -1.01 9.54
CA LEU A 52 -0.78 -0.80 8.54
C LEU A 52 -0.14 -0.49 7.18
N VAL A 53 -0.78 -0.93 6.11
CA VAL A 53 -0.39 -0.57 4.75
C VAL A 53 -1.43 0.40 4.19
N LEU A 54 -0.98 1.59 3.79
CA LEU A 54 -1.82 2.52 3.06
C LEU A 54 -1.80 2.16 1.57
N GLU A 55 -2.90 1.59 1.10
CA GLU A 55 -3.12 1.34 -0.32
C GLU A 55 -4.15 2.30 -0.93
N ARG A 56 -3.97 2.62 -2.22
CA ARG A 56 -5.01 3.23 -3.08
C ARG A 56 -5.59 4.55 -2.56
N MET A 57 -4.73 5.49 -2.17
CA MET A 57 -5.18 6.86 -1.89
C MET A 57 -5.42 7.64 -3.18
N ALA A 58 -6.66 8.02 -3.45
CA ALA A 58 -7.02 8.81 -4.63
C ALA A 58 -8.07 9.87 -4.31
N VAL A 59 -7.94 11.02 -4.96
CA VAL A 59 -8.95 12.10 -4.97
C VAL A 59 -9.31 12.40 -6.42
N SER A 60 -10.61 12.55 -6.69
CA SER A 60 -11.10 12.93 -8.02
C SER A 60 -10.42 14.20 -8.51
N ARG A 61 -10.09 14.27 -9.82
CA ARG A 61 -9.29 15.38 -10.38
C ARG A 61 -9.91 16.76 -10.11
N ASN A 62 -11.24 16.87 -10.25
CA ASN A 62 -11.99 18.12 -10.02
C ASN A 62 -12.11 18.52 -8.54
N GLN A 63 -11.68 17.67 -7.60
CA GLN A 63 -11.75 17.91 -6.16
C GLN A 63 -10.36 18.02 -5.51
N ARG A 64 -9.29 18.03 -6.32
CA ARG A 64 -7.91 18.20 -5.83
C ARG A 64 -7.64 19.65 -5.44
N GLY A 65 -6.65 19.85 -4.57
CA GLY A 65 -6.23 21.18 -4.12
C GLY A 65 -7.04 21.76 -2.96
N GLY A 66 -8.24 21.22 -2.67
CA GLY A 66 -9.09 21.67 -1.55
C GLY A 66 -8.83 21.01 -0.20
N GLY A 67 -7.69 20.32 -0.01
CA GLY A 67 -7.34 19.70 1.27
C GLY A 67 -8.04 18.38 1.62
N ILE A 68 -8.98 17.89 0.80
CA ILE A 68 -9.74 16.65 1.04
C ILE A 68 -8.82 15.46 1.35
N GLY A 69 -7.80 15.21 0.50
CA GLY A 69 -6.89 14.08 0.71
C GLY A 69 -6.12 14.16 2.04
N THR A 70 -5.73 15.37 2.45
CA THR A 70 -5.05 15.60 3.74
C THR A 70 -6.00 15.33 4.89
N ALA A 71 -7.20 15.91 4.87
CA ALA A 71 -8.18 15.75 5.93
C ALA A 71 -8.63 14.29 6.10
N THR A 72 -8.92 13.61 4.98
CA THR A 72 -9.31 12.19 4.98
C THR A 72 -8.20 11.31 5.55
N LEU A 73 -6.96 11.47 5.06
CA LEU A 73 -5.87 10.61 5.51
C LEU A 73 -5.46 10.93 6.96
N ALA A 74 -5.44 12.19 7.38
CA ALA A 74 -5.15 12.56 8.77
C ALA A 74 -6.17 11.93 9.74
N GLY A 75 -7.46 11.96 9.41
CA GLY A 75 -8.50 11.32 10.22
C GLY A 75 -8.31 9.80 10.32
N ALA A 76 -8.03 9.14 9.20
CA ALA A 76 -7.74 7.71 9.20
C ALA A 76 -6.48 7.36 10.01
N LEU A 77 -5.39 8.14 9.89
CA LEU A 77 -4.16 7.93 10.67
C LEU A 77 -4.42 8.04 12.17
N ALA A 78 -5.18 9.04 12.61
CA ALA A 78 -5.51 9.22 14.02
C ALA A 78 -6.28 8.00 14.59
N VAL A 79 -7.30 7.53 13.85
CA VAL A 79 -8.20 6.46 14.33
C VAL A 79 -7.58 5.08 14.20
N ASP A 80 -6.89 4.80 13.10
CA ASP A 80 -6.43 3.45 12.79
C ASP A 80 -4.99 3.19 13.20
N ALA A 81 -4.12 4.20 13.14
CA ALA A 81 -2.69 4.05 13.40
C ALA A 81 -2.33 4.56 14.80
N ASP A 82 -2.56 5.85 15.06
CA ASP A 82 -2.12 6.53 16.29
C ASP A 82 -2.80 5.93 17.53
N ALA A 83 -4.14 5.79 17.51
CA ALA A 83 -4.90 5.18 18.60
C ALA A 83 -4.51 3.72 18.90
N LYS A 84 -3.88 3.01 17.95
CA LYS A 84 -3.46 1.61 18.10
C LYS A 84 -1.94 1.46 18.25
N GLY A 85 -1.19 2.57 18.23
CA GLY A 85 0.26 2.56 18.27
C GLY A 85 0.92 1.80 17.12
N LEU A 86 0.31 1.83 15.92
CA LEU A 86 0.79 1.10 14.76
C LEU A 86 1.45 2.04 13.74
N PRO A 87 2.65 1.73 13.24
CA PRO A 87 3.22 2.45 12.11
C PRO A 87 2.45 2.18 10.82
N VAL A 88 2.57 3.10 9.87
CA VAL A 88 1.95 3.01 8.54
C VAL A 88 3.02 3.05 7.47
N VAL A 89 2.96 2.11 6.53
CA VAL A 89 3.83 2.07 5.34
C VAL A 89 3.05 2.29 4.07
N LEU A 90 3.70 2.93 3.08
CA LEU A 90 3.18 3.08 1.73
C LEU A 90 4.31 3.03 0.71
N THR A 91 3.91 2.82 -0.55
CA THR A 91 4.79 2.96 -1.71
C THR A 91 4.24 4.01 -2.66
N THR A 92 5.11 4.86 -3.22
CA THR A 92 4.73 5.82 -4.26
C THR A 92 5.83 6.02 -5.30
N GLN A 93 5.48 6.46 -6.50
CA GLN A 93 6.39 6.61 -7.65
C GLN A 93 6.53 8.07 -8.12
N GLU A 94 5.87 8.99 -7.42
CA GLU A 94 5.67 10.37 -7.89
C GLU A 94 6.17 11.34 -6.82
N ALA A 95 7.13 12.22 -7.17
CA ALA A 95 7.72 13.17 -6.23
C ALA A 95 6.68 14.11 -5.58
N ARG A 96 5.57 14.41 -6.28
CA ARG A 96 4.45 15.18 -5.70
C ARG A 96 3.77 14.45 -4.55
N ASN A 97 3.70 13.11 -4.60
CA ASN A 97 3.09 12.30 -3.57
C ASN A 97 4.01 12.21 -2.35
N VAL A 98 5.33 12.10 -2.56
CA VAL A 98 6.31 12.16 -1.46
C VAL A 98 6.15 13.45 -0.65
N ARG A 99 6.04 14.61 -1.32
CA ARG A 99 5.78 15.89 -0.64
C ARG A 99 4.44 15.92 0.09
N PHE A 100 3.40 15.30 -0.49
CA PHE A 100 2.09 15.19 0.16
C PHE A 100 2.18 14.37 1.45
N TYR A 101 2.78 13.18 1.40
CA TYR A 101 2.89 12.29 2.56
C TYR A 101 3.83 12.82 3.65
N ARG A 102 4.92 13.52 3.29
CA ARG A 102 5.80 14.19 4.27
C ARG A 102 5.05 15.15 5.18
N ARG A 103 4.08 15.90 4.65
CA ARG A 103 3.26 16.83 5.45
C ARG A 103 2.37 16.13 6.47
N LEU A 104 2.14 14.84 6.30
CA LEU A 104 1.36 13.99 7.20
C LEU A 104 2.24 13.18 8.16
N GLY A 105 3.56 13.41 8.17
CA GLY A 105 4.50 12.75 9.06
C GLY A 105 5.14 11.47 8.50
N PHE A 106 4.96 11.18 7.21
CA PHE A 106 5.69 10.08 6.58
C PHE A 106 7.11 10.51 6.20
N GLU A 107 8.07 9.62 6.44
CA GLU A 107 9.47 9.77 6.06
C GLU A 107 9.85 8.73 5.01
N VAL A 108 10.85 9.04 4.19
CA VAL A 108 11.35 8.09 3.19
C VAL A 108 12.20 7.05 3.92
N ALA A 109 11.82 5.78 3.82
CA ALA A 109 12.56 4.68 4.42
C ALA A 109 13.50 4.03 3.39
N LEU A 110 13.01 3.78 2.17
CA LEU A 110 13.75 3.13 1.09
C LEU A 110 13.37 3.74 -0.26
N GLU A 111 14.31 3.73 -1.19
CA GLU A 111 14.04 3.96 -2.61
C GLU A 111 14.61 2.79 -3.42
N GLU A 112 13.75 2.13 -4.18
CA GLU A 112 14.12 0.94 -4.94
C GLU A 112 13.55 0.99 -6.35
N GLU A 113 14.34 0.54 -7.32
CA GLU A 113 13.90 0.42 -8.71
C GLU A 113 13.27 -0.95 -8.95
N TYR A 114 11.95 -0.98 -9.18
CA TYR A 114 11.25 -2.21 -9.50
C TYR A 114 9.84 -1.96 -10.08
N PRO A 115 9.50 -2.52 -11.25
CA PRO A 115 10.39 -3.12 -12.24
C PRO A 115 11.43 -2.11 -12.77
N PRO A 116 12.42 -2.55 -13.56
CA PRO A 116 13.39 -1.64 -14.16
C PRO A 116 12.73 -0.46 -14.86
N GLY A 117 13.28 0.74 -14.66
CA GLY A 117 12.78 2.03 -15.11
C GLY A 117 11.74 2.69 -14.19
N ILE A 118 11.36 2.05 -13.08
CA ILE A 118 10.37 2.59 -12.13
C ILE A 118 10.96 2.66 -10.73
N THR A 119 11.28 3.87 -10.29
CA THR A 119 11.67 4.13 -8.90
C THR A 119 10.44 4.16 -8.01
N ASN A 120 10.47 3.36 -6.96
CA ASN A 120 9.48 3.33 -5.90
C ASN A 120 10.10 3.88 -4.63
N THR A 121 9.46 4.91 -4.08
CA THR A 121 9.78 5.45 -2.76
C THR A 121 8.86 4.78 -1.75
N ILE A 122 9.44 4.02 -0.83
CA ILE A 122 8.75 3.45 0.32
C ILE A 122 8.83 4.48 1.45
N MET A 123 7.69 4.79 2.03
CA MET A 123 7.60 5.76 3.12
C MET A 123 6.93 5.15 4.34
N VAL A 124 7.45 5.51 5.51
CA VAL A 124 6.97 5.04 6.81
C VAL A 124 6.58 6.23 7.67
N ARG A 125 5.47 6.11 8.39
CA ARG A 125 5.07 7.03 9.46
C ARG A 125 4.94 6.24 10.75
N GLU A 126 5.66 6.66 11.78
CA GLU A 126 5.46 6.17 13.14
C GLU A 126 4.19 6.81 13.75
N PRO A 127 3.50 6.12 14.68
CA PRO A 127 2.32 6.68 15.33
C PRO A 127 2.69 7.87 16.21
N THR A 128 1.85 8.91 16.20
CA THR A 128 1.96 10.04 17.15
C THR A 128 1.16 9.71 18.41
N LEU A 129 1.82 9.85 19.58
CA LEU A 129 1.22 9.68 20.91
C LEU A 129 0.17 10.75 21.22
#